data_AF-P20913-F1
#
_entry.id   AF-P20913-F1
#
_cell.length_a   1.000
_cell.length_b   1.000
_cell.length_c   1.000
_cell.angle_alpha   90.00
_cell.angle_beta   90.00
_cell.angle_gamma   90.00
#
_symmetry.space_group_name_H-M   'P 1'
#
loop_
_entity.id
_entity.type
_entity.pdbx_description
1 polymer ?
#
loop_
_entity_poly.entity_id
_entity_poly.type
_entity_poly.pdbx_seq_one_letter_code
_entity_poly.pdbx_strand_id
1 'polypeptide(L)'
;QADVGLALGTLYGNVFSQTTICRFEALQLSFKYMCKLKPLLNKWLEETDSTTESPINLDKIAAQGRKRKKRTSIEVGVKGALENHFLKCPKPSAHEITSLADSLQ
;
A
#
# COMPACT_ATOMS: atom_id res chain seq x y z
N GLN A 1 -2.91 -2.37 -14.94
CA GLN A 1 -2.95 -1.55 -13.70
C GLN A 1 -2.20 -2.20 -12.52
N ALA A 2 -2.46 -3.47 -12.18
CA ALA A 2 -1.74 -4.16 -11.10
C ALA A 2 -0.23 -4.24 -11.39
N ASP A 3 0.13 -4.63 -12.61
CA ASP A 3 1.53 -4.77 -13.05
C ASP A 3 2.28 -3.43 -12.98
N VAL A 4 1.62 -2.34 -13.37
CA VAL A 4 2.14 -0.97 -13.23
C VAL A 4 2.47 -0.66 -11.77
N GLY A 5 1.53 -0.95 -10.86
CA GLY A 5 1.72 -0.71 -9.44
C GLY A 5 2.86 -1.53 -8.82
N LEU A 6 3.06 -2.76 -9.31
CA LEU A 6 4.19 -3.61 -8.93
C LEU A 6 5.51 -3.08 -9.49
N ALA A 7 5.57 -2.73 -10.79
CA ALA A 7 6.76 -2.20 -11.44
C ALA A 7 7.25 -0.90 -10.79
N LEU A 8 6.33 0.02 -10.45
CA LEU A 8 6.66 1.22 -9.67
C LEU A 8 7.22 0.88 -8.29
N GLY A 9 6.70 -0.18 -7.65
CA GLY A 9 7.22 -0.65 -6.37
C GLY A 9 8.63 -1.21 -6.46
N THR A 10 8.93 -1.91 -7.55
CA THR A 10 10.26 -2.38 -7.90
C THR A 10 11.22 -1.20 -8.10
N LEU A 11 10.86 -0.23 -8.93
CA LEU A 11 11.75 0.90 -9.28
C LEU A 11 11.94 1.92 -8.15
N TYR A 12 10.89 2.18 -7.37
CA TYR A 12 10.85 3.30 -6.41
C TYR A 12 10.61 2.86 -4.95
N GLY A 13 10.66 1.56 -4.68
CA GLY A 13 10.63 0.99 -3.34
C GLY A 13 9.26 1.00 -2.64
N ASN A 14 8.18 1.42 -3.32
CA ASN A 14 6.83 1.46 -2.76
C ASN A 14 5.80 0.89 -3.74
N VAL A 15 5.33 -0.34 -3.48
CA VAL A 15 4.30 -0.98 -4.31
C VAL A 15 2.98 -0.21 -4.19
N PHE A 16 2.43 0.16 -5.35
CA PHE A 16 1.09 0.74 -5.45
C PHE A 16 0.07 -0.35 -5.78
N SER A 17 -1.13 -0.28 -5.20
CA SER A 17 -2.19 -1.22 -5.52
C SER A 17 -2.84 -0.90 -6.87
N GLN A 18 -3.47 -1.90 -7.50
CA GLN A 18 -4.34 -1.69 -8.66
C GLN A 18 -5.37 -0.58 -8.41
N THR A 19 -5.99 -0.55 -7.21
CA THR A 19 -6.94 0.51 -6.83
C THR A 19 -6.31 1.90 -6.83
N THR A 20 -5.03 2.02 -6.46
CA THR A 20 -4.32 3.31 -6.48
C THR A 20 -4.12 3.79 -7.92
N ILE A 21 -3.68 2.89 -8.81
CA ILE A 21 -3.48 3.21 -10.24
C ILE A 21 -4.82 3.55 -10.91
N CYS A 22 -5.86 2.75 -10.68
CA CYS A 22 -7.20 3.01 -11.20
C CYS A 22 -7.75 4.38 -10.76
N ARG A 23 -7.60 4.75 -9.49
CA ARG A 23 -8.02 6.07 -9.00
C ARG A 23 -7.16 7.22 -9.54
N PHE A 24 -5.88 6.99 -9.81
CA PHE A 24 -5.04 7.99 -10.47
C PHE A 24 -5.55 8.27 -11.89
N GLU A 25 -5.78 7.23 -12.69
CA GLU A 25 -6.31 7.33 -14.06
C GLU A 25 -7.69 7.99 -14.11
N ALA A 26 -8.58 7.66 -13.16
CA ALA A 26 -9.91 8.24 -13.06
C ALA A 26 -9.96 9.64 -12.42
N LEU A 27 -8.81 10.24 -12.10
CA LEU A 27 -8.70 11.51 -11.39
C LEU A 27 -9.44 11.53 -10.02
N GLN A 28 -9.46 10.40 -9.32
CA GLN A 28 -10.16 10.21 -8.05
C GLN A 28 -9.23 10.25 -6.82
N LEU A 29 -8.04 10.83 -6.95
CA LEU A 29 -7.13 11.09 -5.83
C LEU A 29 -7.20 12.55 -5.39
N SER A 30 -6.65 12.88 -4.23
CA SER A 30 -6.45 14.30 -3.90
C SER A 30 -5.40 14.91 -4.81
N PHE A 31 -5.51 16.21 -5.09
CA PHE A 31 -4.53 16.95 -5.92
C PHE A 31 -3.08 16.70 -5.46
N LYS A 32 -2.82 16.84 -4.16
CA LYS A 32 -1.49 16.58 -3.56
C LYS A 32 -1.00 15.16 -3.84
N TYR A 33 -1.88 14.16 -3.79
CA TYR A 33 -1.48 12.77 -4.04
C TYR A 33 -1.25 12.50 -5.54
N MET A 34 -2.04 13.10 -6.43
CA MET A 34 -1.77 13.05 -7.87
C MET A 34 -0.42 13.66 -8.23
N CYS A 35 -0.10 14.85 -7.73
CA CYS A 35 1.18 15.50 -7.97
C CYS A 35 2.36 14.66 -7.48
N LYS A 36 2.18 13.87 -6.42
CA LYS A 36 3.20 12.94 -5.92
C LYS A 36 3.38 11.72 -6.84
N LEU A 37 2.30 11.18 -7.42
CA LEU A 37 2.34 9.99 -8.27
C LEU A 37 2.79 10.29 -9.71
N LYS A 38 2.39 11.44 -10.25
CA LYS A 38 2.68 11.85 -11.64
C LYS A 38 4.16 11.68 -12.04
N PRO A 39 5.16 12.20 -11.30
CA PRO A 39 6.56 12.05 -11.70
C PRO A 39 7.04 10.58 -11.69
N LEU A 40 6.52 9.75 -10.78
CA LEU A 40 6.88 8.32 -10.72
C LEU A 40 6.34 7.56 -11.92
N LEU A 41 5.10 7.84 -12.30
CA LEU A 41 4.45 7.24 -13.47
C LEU A 41 5.09 7.71 -14.78
N ASN A 42 5.38 9.00 -14.91
CA ASN A 42 6.07 9.54 -16.08
C ASN A 42 7.45 8.91 -16.26
N LYS A 43 8.26 8.85 -15.20
CA LYS A 43 9.59 8.24 -15.28
C LYS A 43 9.52 6.75 -15.61
N TRP A 44 8.55 6.04 -15.02
CA TRP A 44 8.31 4.64 -15.39
C TRP A 44 7.96 4.46 -16.87
N LEU A 45 7.09 5.33 -17.42
CA LEU A 45 6.75 5.30 -18.85
C LEU A 45 7.99 5.54 -19.73
N GLU A 46 8.80 6.56 -19.41
CA GLU A 46 10.05 6.87 -20.14
C GLU A 46 11.03 5.68 -20.13
N GLU A 47 11.18 5.01 -18.98
CA GLU A 47 12.03 3.82 -18.84
C GLU A 47 11.51 2.63 -19.64
N THR A 48 10.19 2.39 -19.64
CA THR A 48 9.57 1.29 -20.40
C THR A 48 9.59 1.52 -21.91
N ASP A 49 9.47 2.77 -22.37
CA ASP A 49 9.52 3.12 -23.79
C ASP A 49 10.95 3.01 -24.35
N SER A 50 11.96 3.24 -23.50
CA SER A 50 13.38 3.16 -23.89
C SER A 50 13.94 1.72 -23.94
N THR A 51 13.26 0.74 -23.36
CA THR A 51 13.76 -0.65 -23.19
C THR A 51 13.13 -1.67 -24.15
N THR A 52 12.75 -1.25 -25.35
CA THR A 52 12.03 -2.05 -26.37
C THR A 52 12.65 -3.39 -26.80
N GLU A 53 13.85 -3.78 -26.33
CA GLU A 53 14.51 -5.03 -26.73
C GLU A 53 14.86 -6.02 -25.61
N SER A 54 14.54 -5.75 -24.35
CA SER A 54 14.76 -6.78 -23.31
C SER A 54 13.75 -6.69 -22.17
N PRO A 55 13.10 -7.81 -21.80
CA PRO A 55 12.20 -7.82 -20.65
C PRO A 55 13.06 -7.48 -19.44
N ILE A 56 12.84 -6.27 -18.91
CA ILE A 56 13.51 -5.78 -17.70
C ILE A 56 13.43 -6.91 -16.68
N ASN A 57 14.60 -7.33 -16.19
CA ASN A 57 14.77 -8.31 -15.12
C ASN A 57 14.22 -7.68 -13.80
N LEU A 58 12.91 -7.43 -13.77
CA LEU A 58 12.17 -6.75 -12.69
C LEU A 58 12.39 -7.45 -11.34
N ASP A 59 12.70 -8.75 -11.37
CA ASP A 59 13.00 -9.55 -10.19
C ASP A 59 14.26 -9.08 -9.43
N LYS A 60 15.26 -8.49 -10.10
CA LYS A 60 16.52 -8.09 -9.45
C LYS A 60 16.43 -6.79 -8.66
N ILE A 61 15.51 -5.89 -9.03
CA ILE A 61 15.38 -4.57 -8.40
C ILE A 61 14.41 -4.63 -7.20
N ALA A 62 13.48 -5.59 -7.19
CA ALA A 62 12.43 -5.73 -6.18
C ALA A 62 12.94 -6.01 -4.74
N ALA A 63 14.21 -6.40 -4.58
CA ALA A 63 14.78 -6.83 -3.31
C ALA A 63 15.21 -5.68 -2.37
N GLN A 64 15.38 -4.45 -2.86
CA GLN A 64 15.98 -3.35 -2.08
C GLN A 64 14.98 -2.35 -1.49
N GLY A 65 13.70 -2.42 -1.88
CA GLY A 65 12.66 -1.53 -1.40
C GLY A 65 12.15 -1.87 0.01
N ARG A 66 12.03 -0.86 0.88
CA ARG A 66 11.40 -1.01 2.19
C ARG A 66 9.94 -1.41 2.01
N LYS A 67 9.65 -2.71 2.14
CA LYS A 67 8.31 -3.28 1.91
C LYS A 67 7.27 -2.57 2.79
N ARG A 68 6.28 -1.92 2.16
CA ARG A 68 5.12 -1.36 2.86
C ARG A 68 4.40 -2.48 3.63
N LYS A 69 4.00 -2.20 4.88
CA LYS A 69 3.18 -3.13 5.66
C LYS A 69 1.92 -3.52 4.90
N LYS A 70 1.68 -4.82 4.73
CA LYS A 70 0.45 -5.35 4.13
C LYS A 70 -0.75 -4.91 4.98
N ARG A 71 -1.84 -4.53 4.33
CA ARG A 71 -3.11 -4.26 5.03
C ARG A 71 -3.57 -5.56 5.70
N THR A 72 -3.73 -5.53 7.02
CA THR A 72 -4.30 -6.64 7.79
C THR A 72 -5.80 -6.72 7.53
N SER A 73 -6.30 -7.91 7.19
CA SER A 73 -7.74 -8.20 7.23
C SER A 73 -8.10 -8.55 8.66
N ILE A 74 -9.06 -7.83 9.25
CA ILE A 74 -9.54 -8.11 10.60
C ILE A 74 -10.83 -8.92 10.44
N GLU A 75 -10.87 -10.12 11.02
CA GLU A 75 -12.04 -10.98 10.97
C GLU A 75 -13.24 -10.33 11.67
N VAL A 76 -14.46 -10.69 11.24
CA VAL A 76 -15.69 -10.05 11.73
C VAL A 76 -15.84 -10.18 13.25
N GLY A 77 -15.50 -11.34 13.83
CA GLY A 77 -15.55 -11.56 15.28
C GLY A 77 -14.58 -10.66 16.05
N VAL A 78 -13.32 -10.58 15.59
CA VAL A 78 -12.29 -9.71 16.17
C VAL A 78 -12.70 -8.24 16.05
N LYS A 79 -13.26 -7.84 14.89
CA LYS A 79 -13.79 -6.50 14.69
C LYS A 79 -14.90 -6.16 15.70
N GLY A 80 -15.85 -7.07 15.91
CA GLY A 80 -16.92 -6.88 16.90
C GLY A 80 -16.39 -6.75 18.33
N ALA A 81 -15.37 -7.53 18.70
CA ALA A 81 -14.71 -7.40 20.01
C ALA A 81 -14.02 -6.03 20.18
N LEU A 82 -13.32 -5.55 19.13
CA LEU A 82 -12.69 -4.23 19.12
C LEU A 82 -13.73 -3.09 19.23
N GLU A 83 -14.85 -3.19 18.51
CA GLU A 83 -15.95 -2.22 18.58
C GLU A 83 -16.59 -2.19 19.98
N ASN A 84 -16.83 -3.36 20.60
CA ASN A 84 -17.33 -3.45 21.97
C ASN A 84 -16.37 -2.85 23.01
N HIS A 85 -15.06 -3.03 22.85
CA HIS A 85 -14.06 -2.40 23.72
C HIS A 85 -14.06 -0.88 23.54
N PHE A 86 -14.13 -0.40 22.30
CA PHE A 86 -14.17 1.04 22.00
C PHE A 86 -15.36 1.75 22.65
N LEU A 87 -16.53 1.10 22.71
CA LEU A 87 -17.71 1.65 23.39
C LEU A 87 -17.51 1.82 24.91
N LYS A 88 -16.69 0.97 25.55
CA LYS A 88 -16.37 1.07 26.99
C LYS A 88 -15.26 2.08 27.28
N CYS A 89 -14.19 2.03 26.48
CA CYS A 89 -13.02 2.89 26.62
C CYS A 89 -12.52 3.31 25.22
N PRO A 90 -12.95 4.47 24.70
CA PRO A 90 -12.55 4.95 23.37
C PRO A 90 -11.11 5.50 23.33
N LYS A 91 -10.46 5.63 24.49
CA LYS A 91 -9.06 6.09 24.64
C LYS A 91 -8.27 5.14 25.55
N PRO A 92 -8.06 3.89 25.14
CA PRO A 92 -7.32 2.92 25.95
C PRO A 92 -5.88 3.36 26.15
N SER A 93 -5.35 3.12 27.34
CA SER A 93 -3.93 3.20 27.66
C SER A 93 -3.12 2.13 26.92
N ALA A 94 -1.79 2.30 26.85
CA ALA A 94 -0.91 1.31 26.23
C ALA A 94 -1.06 -0.09 26.87
N HIS A 95 -1.25 -0.16 28.19
CA HIS A 95 -1.46 -1.42 28.90
C HIS A 95 -2.79 -2.09 28.49
N GLU A 96 -3.88 -1.33 28.40
CA GLU A 96 -5.18 -1.85 27.93
C GLU A 96 -5.11 -2.33 26.48
N ILE A 97 -4.35 -1.64 25.61
CA ILE A 97 -4.14 -2.07 24.22
C ILE A 97 -3.40 -3.42 24.15
N THR A 98 -2.34 -3.60 24.96
CA THR A 98 -1.60 -4.87 25.02
C THR A 98 -2.48 -6.00 25.54
N SER A 99 -3.18 -5.80 26.67
CA SER A 99 -4.07 -6.80 27.25
C SER A 99 -5.20 -7.20 26.28
N LEU A 100 -5.76 -6.23 25.54
CA LEU A 100 -6.75 -6.53 24.50
C LEU A 100 -6.14 -7.33 23.34
N ALA A 101 -4.94 -6.97 22.89
CA ALA A 101 -4.26 -7.69 21.81
C ALA A 101 -3.99 -9.16 22.18
N ASP A 102 -3.56 -9.42 23.43
CA ASP A 102 -3.32 -10.78 23.93
C ASP A 102 -4.63 -11.59 24.02
N SER A 103 -5.75 -10.94 24.36
CA SER A 103 -7.07 -11.60 24.41
C SER A 103 -7.69 -11.93 23.03
N LEU A 104 -7.14 -11.36 21.95
CA LEU A 104 -7.63 -11.50 20.57
C LEU A 104 -6.78 -12.46 19.72
N GLN A 105 -5.79 -13.14 20.32
CA GLN A 105 -5.02 -14.19 19.65
C GLN A 105 -5.86 -15.46 19.45
#